data_AF-A0A2D2DGA7-F1
#
_entry.id   AF-A0A2D2DGA7-F1
#
_cell.length_a   1.000
_cell.length_b   1.000
_cell.length_c   1.000
_cell.angle_alpha   90.00
_cell.angle_beta   90.00
_cell.angle_gamma   90.00
#
_symmetry.space_group_name_H-M   'P 1'
#
loop_
_entity.id
_entity.type
_entity.pdbx_description
1 polymer ?
#
loop_
_entity_poly.entity_id
_entity_poly.type
_entity_poly.pdbx_seq_one_letter_code
_entity_poly.pdbx_strand_id
1 'polypeptide(L)'
;MTSTFAKLAPLALVFAVNGAWAHGDVKCTTRPKSEWKPHTELHEKLTKEGWVVRRMEATPSCYEVYAKDPQGKRIEAFFDPVTFARVEEK
;
A
#
# COMPACT_ATOMS: atom_id res chain seq x y z
N MET A 1 18.76 -47.13 -37.73
CA MET A 1 19.36 -46.62 -36.48
C MET A 1 18.30 -45.77 -35.79
N THR A 2 17.91 -46.17 -34.59
CA THR A 2 16.75 -45.71 -33.83
C THR A 2 16.91 -44.28 -33.32
N SER A 3 15.96 -43.39 -33.62
CA SER A 3 15.90 -42.05 -33.03
C SER A 3 14.80 -42.03 -31.96
N THR A 4 15.21 -42.08 -30.70
CA THR A 4 14.34 -41.91 -29.53
C THR A 4 14.02 -40.42 -29.38
N PHE A 5 12.78 -40.04 -29.67
CA PHE A 5 12.27 -38.72 -29.32
C PHE A 5 12.06 -38.64 -27.80
N ALA A 6 12.94 -37.91 -27.12
CA ALA A 6 12.77 -37.56 -25.71
C ALA A 6 11.58 -36.60 -25.59
N LYS A 7 10.50 -37.05 -24.93
CA LYS A 7 9.35 -36.20 -24.59
C LYS A 7 9.76 -35.25 -23.46
N LEU A 8 10.10 -34.01 -23.80
CA LEU A 8 10.24 -32.93 -22.84
C LEU A 8 8.84 -32.43 -22.46
N ALA A 9 8.37 -32.81 -21.26
CA ALA A 9 7.18 -32.21 -20.65
C ALA A 9 7.58 -30.86 -20.03
N PRO A 10 6.89 -29.74 -20.35
CA PRO A 10 7.19 -28.46 -19.73
C PRO A 10 6.58 -28.44 -18.32
N LEU A 11 7.44 -28.31 -17.31
CA LEU A 11 7.03 -28.09 -15.93
C LEU A 11 6.54 -26.64 -15.82
N ALA A 12 5.23 -26.43 -15.91
CA ALA A 12 4.60 -25.12 -15.71
C ALA A 12 4.67 -24.75 -14.22
N LEU A 13 5.69 -23.97 -13.86
CA LEU A 13 5.84 -23.41 -12.52
C LEU A 13 4.91 -22.19 -12.39
N VAL A 14 3.68 -22.43 -11.94
CA VAL A 14 2.71 -21.37 -11.64
C VAL A 14 3.15 -20.69 -10.34
N PHE A 15 3.91 -19.61 -10.44
CA PHE A 15 4.13 -18.70 -9.32
C PHE A 15 2.84 -17.94 -9.05
N ALA A 16 2.02 -18.45 -8.14
CA ALA A 16 0.99 -17.65 -7.48
C ALA A 16 1.69 -16.58 -6.66
N VAL A 17 1.79 -15.36 -7.19
CA VAL A 17 2.21 -14.18 -6.43
C VAL A 17 1.07 -13.84 -5.46
N ASN A 18 1.05 -14.50 -4.31
CA ASN A 18 0.29 -14.00 -3.17
C ASN A 18 0.94 -12.68 -2.76
N GLY A 19 0.26 -11.57 -3.07
CA GLY A 19 0.67 -10.25 -2.60
C GLY A 19 0.81 -10.30 -1.09
N ALA A 20 2.05 -10.16 -0.59
CA ALA A 20 2.30 -10.03 0.82
C ALA A 20 1.75 -8.67 1.27
N TRP A 21 0.51 -8.64 1.75
CA TRP A 21 -0.03 -7.49 2.47
C TRP A 21 0.52 -7.54 3.90
N ALA A 22 1.76 -7.13 4.07
CA ALA A 22 2.37 -6.90 5.38
C ALA A 22 2.06 -5.46 5.84
N HIS A 23 0.79 -5.09 5.85
CA HIS A 23 0.37 -3.99 6.71
C HIS A 23 0.25 -4.61 8.10
N GLY A 24 0.86 -4.05 9.14
CA GLY A 24 0.57 -4.51 10.52
C GLY A 24 -0.92 -4.38 10.82
N ASP A 25 -1.33 -4.71 12.04
CA ASP A 25 -2.75 -4.70 12.46
C ASP A 25 -3.35 -3.28 12.56
N VAL A 26 -3.28 -2.52 11.46
CA VAL A 26 -3.77 -1.16 11.32
C VAL A 26 -5.24 -1.18 10.96
N LYS A 27 -6.08 -0.73 11.88
CA LYS A 27 -7.51 -0.58 11.67
C LYS A 27 -7.87 0.89 11.50
N CYS A 28 -8.21 1.27 10.27
CA CYS A 28 -8.75 2.58 9.93
C CYS A 28 -10.28 2.52 9.82
N THR A 29 -10.85 3.02 8.72
CA THR A 29 -12.29 3.20 8.56
C THR A 29 -13.00 1.94 8.08
N THR A 30 -14.28 1.81 8.43
CA THR A 30 -15.23 0.85 7.82
C THR A 30 -16.20 1.55 6.85
N ARG A 31 -16.07 2.87 6.68
CA ARG A 31 -16.93 3.66 5.81
C ARG A 31 -16.65 3.34 4.33
N PRO A 32 -17.70 3.33 3.47
CA PRO A 32 -17.54 2.99 2.06
C PRO A 32 -16.66 4.02 1.34
N LYS A 33 -15.98 3.59 0.27
CA LYS A 33 -15.08 4.44 -0.53
C LYS A 33 -15.75 5.70 -1.10
N SER A 34 -17.07 5.71 -1.26
CA SER A 34 -17.84 6.89 -1.70
C SER A 34 -17.81 8.05 -0.70
N GLU A 35 -17.48 7.78 0.58
CA GLU A 35 -17.34 8.80 1.61
C GLU A 35 -15.88 9.24 1.81
N TRP A 36 -14.93 8.63 1.09
CA TRP A 36 -13.53 8.95 1.22
C TRP A 36 -13.26 10.27 0.52
N LYS A 37 -12.49 11.13 1.19
CA LYS A 37 -11.97 12.34 0.56
C LYS A 37 -10.86 11.96 -0.42
N PRO A 38 -10.66 12.71 -1.51
CA PRO A 38 -9.56 12.48 -2.44
C PRO A 38 -8.19 12.46 -1.73
N HIS A 39 -7.32 11.52 -2.11
CA HIS A 39 -5.97 11.45 -1.54
C HIS A 39 -5.13 12.72 -1.79
N THR A 40 -5.47 13.52 -2.81
CA THR A 40 -4.81 14.80 -3.11
C THR A 40 -5.01 15.81 -1.99
N GLU A 41 -6.17 15.82 -1.33
CA GLU A 41 -6.40 16.70 -0.17
C GLU A 41 -5.51 16.31 1.02
N LEU A 42 -5.33 15.01 1.25
CA LEU A 42 -4.38 14.52 2.26
C LEU A 42 -2.94 14.88 1.88
N HIS A 43 -2.55 14.73 0.61
CA HIS A 43 -1.23 15.14 0.13
C HIS A 43 -0.98 16.62 0.45
N GLU A 44 -1.90 17.50 0.06
CA GLU A 44 -1.77 18.94 0.31
C GLU A 44 -1.68 19.27 1.80
N LYS A 45 -2.50 18.62 2.64
CA LYS A 45 -2.45 18.76 4.09
C LYS A 45 -1.07 18.40 4.63
N LEU A 46 -0.54 17.23 4.25
CA LEU A 46 0.76 16.76 4.72
C LEU A 46 1.90 17.66 4.24
N THR A 47 1.87 18.11 2.99
CA THR A 47 2.86 19.07 2.47
C THR A 47 2.84 20.39 3.26
N LYS A 48 1.65 20.92 3.59
CA LYS A 48 1.51 22.13 4.44
C LYS A 48 2.05 21.92 5.86
N GLU A 49 2.00 20.69 6.36
CA GLU A 49 2.57 20.29 7.65
C GLU A 49 4.09 20.03 7.60
N GLY A 50 4.73 20.18 6.45
CA GLY A 50 6.17 20.01 6.29
C GLY A 50 6.60 18.59 5.93
N TRP A 51 5.66 17.71 5.57
CA TRP A 51 5.99 16.36 5.12
C TRP A 51 6.40 16.36 3.66
N VAL A 52 7.34 15.48 3.32
CA VAL A 52 7.73 15.19 1.94
C VAL A 52 7.13 13.86 1.53
N VAL A 53 5.94 13.89 0.93
CA VAL A 53 5.22 12.71 0.45
C VAL A 53 5.94 12.12 -0.77
N ARG A 54 6.23 10.82 -0.72
CA ARG A 54 6.92 10.09 -1.81
C ARG A 54 5.99 9.14 -2.54
N ARG A 55 5.05 8.54 -1.81
CA ARG A 55 4.02 7.65 -2.35
C ARG A 55 2.81 7.64 -1.43
N MET A 56 1.63 7.53 -2.03
CA MET A 56 0.40 7.26 -1.31
C MET A 56 -0.28 6.05 -1.96
N GLU A 57 -0.76 5.14 -1.14
CA GLU A 57 -1.48 3.95 -1.58
C GLU A 57 -2.86 3.91 -0.89
N ALA A 58 -3.90 3.55 -1.64
CA ALA A 58 -5.22 3.33 -1.09
C ALA A 58 -5.36 1.85 -0.72
N THR A 59 -5.38 1.57 0.56
CA THR A 59 -5.56 0.21 1.10
C THR A 59 -7.07 -0.10 1.19
N PRO A 60 -7.49 -1.29 1.66
CA PRO A 60 -8.91 -1.58 1.85
C PRO A 60 -9.63 -0.61 2.81
N SER A 61 -8.92 -0.04 3.78
CA SER A 61 -9.52 0.77 4.86
C SER A 61 -8.79 2.09 5.15
N CYS A 62 -7.59 2.32 4.60
CA CYS A 62 -6.75 3.48 4.90
C CYS A 62 -6.21 4.15 3.62
N TYR A 63 -5.66 5.36 3.80
CA TYR A 63 -4.55 5.82 2.98
C TYR A 63 -3.22 5.53 3.67
N GLU A 64 -2.37 4.76 3.01
CA GLU A 64 -1.00 4.50 3.43
C GLU A 64 -0.08 5.52 2.75
N VAL A 65 0.79 6.17 3.53
CA VAL A 65 1.64 7.25 3.07
C VAL A 65 3.09 6.94 3.42
N TYR A 66 3.92 6.86 2.39
CA TYR A 66 5.36 6.81 2.51
C TYR A 66 5.92 8.23 2.33
N ALA A 67 6.54 8.77 3.38
CA ALA A 67 7.01 10.15 3.39
C ALA A 67 8.31 10.31 4.18
N LYS A 68 8.89 11.52 4.10
CA LYS A 68 9.70 12.05 5.19
C LYS A 68 8.82 12.95 6.06
N ASP A 69 8.86 12.76 7.37
CA ASP A 69 8.21 13.65 8.31
C ASP A 69 8.92 15.03 8.37
N PRO A 70 8.39 16.01 9.13
CA PRO A 70 9.00 17.34 9.24
C PRO A 70 10.40 17.32 9.88
N GLN A 71 10.80 16.23 10.53
CA GLN A 71 12.13 16.02 11.10
C GLN A 71 13.08 15.37 10.08
N GLY A 72 12.61 15.08 8.87
CA GLY A 72 13.37 14.44 7.80
C GLY A 72 13.46 12.91 7.91
N LYS A 73 12.80 12.30 8.90
CA LYS A 73 12.81 10.85 9.11
C LYS A 73 11.86 10.19 8.12
N ARG A 74 12.32 9.09 7.50
CA ARG A 74 11.48 8.28 6.63
C ARG A 74 10.49 7.48 7.47
N ILE A 75 9.21 7.60 7.12
CA ILE A 75 8.12 6.92 7.81
C ILE A 75 7.10 6.37 6.82
N GLU A 76 6.43 5.33 7.28
CA GLU A 76 5.17 4.84 6.78
C GLU A 76 4.10 5.29 7.77
N ALA A 77 3.01 5.87 7.27
CA ALA A 77 1.94 6.38 8.10
C ALA A 77 0.60 6.08 7.46
N PHE A 78 -0.35 5.60 8.26
CA PHE A 78 -1.70 5.32 7.82
C PHE A 78 -2.62 6.46 8.25
N PHE A 79 -3.56 6.83 7.38
CA PHE A 79 -4.53 7.88 7.62
C PHE A 79 -5.92 7.37 7.32
N ASP A 80 -6.86 7.69 8.21
CA ASP A 80 -8.28 7.47 7.95
C ASP A 80 -8.73 8.34 6.77
N PRO A 81 -9.31 7.77 5.70
CA PRO A 81 -9.59 8.49 4.46
C PRO A 81 -10.82 9.41 4.54
N VAL A 82 -11.59 9.36 5.63
CA VAL A 82 -12.75 10.24 5.88
C VAL A 82 -12.32 11.46 6.70
N THR A 83 -11.47 11.25 7.70
CA THR A 83 -11.08 12.27 8.67
C THR A 83 -9.68 12.83 8.44
N PHE A 84 -8.81 12.10 7.74
CA PHE A 84 -7.36 12.32 7.66
C PHE A 84 -6.66 12.28 9.03
N ALA A 85 -7.27 11.64 10.03
CA ALA A 85 -6.59 11.34 11.28
C ALA A 85 -5.52 10.27 11.03
N ARG A 86 -4.31 10.49 11.56
CA ARG A 86 -3.24 9.49 11.54
C ARG A 86 -3.62 8.34 12.47
N VAL A 87 -3.43 7.12 12.00
CA VAL A 87 -3.63 5.89 12.76
C VAL A 87 -2.27 5.30 13.06
N GLU A 88 -2.06 4.90 14.32
CA GLU A 88 -0.85 4.21 14.74
C GLU A 88 -0.98 2.71 14.46
N GLU A 89 0.11 2.13 13.95
CA GLU A 89 0.27 0.69 13.86
C GLU A 89 0.51 0.14 15.27
N LYS A 90 -0.18 -0.94 15.62
CA LYS A 90 -0.07 -1.61 16.93
C LYS A 90 0.97 -2.72 16.91
#